data_AF-A0AAX3UDH1-F1
#
_entry.id   AF-A0AAX3UDH1-F1
#
_cell.length_a   1.000
_cell.length_b   1.000
_cell.length_c   1.000
_cell.angle_alpha   90.00
_cell.angle_beta   90.00
_cell.angle_gamma   90.00
#
_symmetry.space_group_name_H-M   'P 1'
#
loop_
_entity.id
_entity.type
_entity.pdbx_description
1 polymer ?
#
loop_
_entity_poly.entity_id
_entity_poly.type
_entity_poly.pdbx_seq_one_letter_code
_entity_poly.pdbx_strand_id
1 'polypeptide(L)'
;MWWKCPHGHEYRMEVYTRTVLKCNCPICNKKKVLKGYNDLENWCVKHNRRDLPLEWDAKNDKSPSEYFPHSDHKVWWKCQKCGYQWKAKIDNRTRMHAGCPKCGIKSISESKLKPVINLDTKEKYASLTVAQKKTGINKQCISAVCRGKQKTAGHYHWAFIQVK
;
A
#
# COMPACT_ATOMS: atom_id res chain seq x y z
N MET A 1 -24.86 30.64 19.57
CA MET A 1 -24.27 30.66 20.93
C MET A 1 -22.98 29.86 20.95
N TRP A 2 -22.09 30.13 21.90
CA TRP A 2 -20.89 29.31 22.14
C TRP A 2 -21.23 28.15 23.07
N TRP A 3 -20.64 26.99 22.80
CA TRP A 3 -20.82 25.76 23.56
C TRP A 3 -19.47 25.11 23.83
N LYS A 4 -19.36 24.43 24.98
CA LYS A 4 -18.19 23.63 25.36
C LYS A 4 -18.64 22.17 25.54
N CYS A 5 -17.91 21.23 24.94
CA CYS A 5 -18.18 19.80 25.11
C CYS A 5 -17.39 19.20 26.29
N PRO A 6 -17.69 17.96 26.74
CA PRO A 6 -16.95 17.29 27.81
C PRO A 6 -15.45 17.12 27.54
N HIS A 7 -15.04 17.06 26.27
CA HIS A 7 -13.63 17.04 25.87
C HIS A 7 -12.97 18.42 25.83
N GLY A 8 -13.65 19.47 26.31
CA GLY A 8 -13.12 20.83 26.38
C GLY A 8 -13.19 21.64 25.09
N HIS A 9 -13.60 21.04 23.95
CA HIS A 9 -13.69 21.77 22.69
C HIS A 9 -14.79 22.84 22.71
N GLU A 10 -14.43 24.02 22.24
CA GLU A 10 -15.34 25.16 22.07
C GLU A 10 -15.83 25.28 20.63
N TYR A 11 -17.13 25.49 20.45
CA TYR A 11 -17.74 25.56 19.13
C TYR A 11 -18.99 26.45 19.13
N ARG A 12 -19.24 27.10 18.00
CA ARG A 12 -20.43 27.92 17.78
C ARG A 12 -21.52 27.09 17.13
N MET A 13 -22.74 27.17 17.67
CA MET A 13 -23.93 26.53 17.11
C MET A 13 -25.19 27.28 17.56
N GLU A 14 -26.24 27.21 16.76
CA GLU A 14 -27.57 27.68 17.14
C GLU A 14 -28.19 26.78 18.21
N VAL A 15 -29.07 27.36 19.05
CA VAL A 15 -29.76 26.61 20.11
C VAL A 15 -30.58 25.48 19.51
N TYR A 16 -31.41 25.79 18.50
CA TYR A 16 -32.22 24.83 17.77
C TYR A 16 -31.41 23.64 17.23
N THR A 17 -30.29 23.92 16.57
CA THR A 17 -29.41 22.88 16.00
C THR A 17 -28.82 21.96 17.07
N ARG A 18 -28.52 22.49 18.27
CA ARG A 18 -28.01 21.67 19.37
C ARG A 18 -29.12 20.88 20.08
N THR A 19 -30.25 21.51 20.39
CA THR A 19 -31.28 20.91 21.25
C THR A 19 -32.28 20.07 20.46
N VAL A 20 -32.74 20.56 19.31
CA VAL A 20 -33.77 19.90 18.48
C VAL A 20 -33.13 18.93 17.49
N LEU A 21 -32.15 19.40 16.71
CA LEU A 21 -31.44 18.53 15.74
C LEU A 21 -30.39 17.63 16.40
N LYS A 22 -30.19 17.74 17.72
CA LYS A 22 -29.25 16.93 18.52
C LYS A 22 -27.83 16.89 17.95
N CYS A 23 -27.41 17.97 17.29
CA CYS A 23 -26.04 18.07 16.77
C CYS A 23 -25.08 18.38 17.93
N ASN A 24 -24.14 17.47 18.17
CA ASN A 24 -23.09 17.66 19.19
C ASN A 24 -21.85 18.32 18.59
N CYS A 25 -20.80 18.40 19.42
CA CYS A 25 -19.51 18.98 19.07
C CYS A 25 -19.01 18.52 17.69
N PRO A 26 -18.76 19.44 16.74
CA PRO A 26 -18.35 19.08 15.38
C PRO A 26 -16.97 18.41 15.33
N ILE A 27 -16.11 18.64 16.33
CA ILE A 27 -14.79 18.02 16.44
C ILE A 27 -14.94 16.55 16.86
N CYS A 28 -15.68 16.28 17.93
CA CYS A 28 -15.94 14.91 18.41
C CYS A 28 -16.71 14.09 17.37
N ASN A 29 -17.66 14.72 16.67
CA ASN A 29 -18.47 14.08 15.64
C ASN A 29 -17.82 14.01 14.25
N LYS A 30 -16.49 14.23 14.14
CA LYS A 30 -15.74 14.14 12.87
C LYS A 30 -16.31 15.00 11.73
N LYS A 31 -16.95 16.14 12.07
CA LYS A 31 -17.42 17.15 11.11
C LYS A 31 -16.40 18.27 10.89
N LYS A 32 -15.51 18.51 11.87
CA LYS A 32 -14.45 19.52 11.80
C LYS A 32 -13.12 18.93 12.30
N VAL A 33 -12.07 19.10 11.50
CA VAL A 33 -10.71 18.72 11.87
C VAL A 33 -10.15 19.73 12.87
N LEU A 34 -9.51 19.21 13.92
CA LEU A 34 -8.75 19.92 14.91
C LEU A 34 -7.34 19.31 14.95
N LYS A 35 -6.35 20.11 14.54
CA LYS A 35 -4.93 19.73 14.54
C LYS A 35 -4.46 19.36 15.95
N GLY A 36 -3.68 18.28 16.04
CA GLY A 36 -3.22 17.67 17.30
C GLY A 36 -4.26 16.77 17.97
N TYR A 37 -5.49 16.68 17.47
CA TYR A 37 -6.56 15.91 18.11
C TYR A 37 -7.10 14.80 17.21
N ASN A 38 -7.80 15.15 16.13
CA ASN A 38 -8.50 14.20 15.26
C ASN A 38 -8.02 14.25 13.79
N ASP A 39 -6.92 14.94 13.53
CA ASP A 39 -6.28 15.01 12.22
C ASP A 39 -5.44 13.75 11.88
N LEU A 40 -5.16 13.59 10.59
CA LEU A 40 -4.41 12.46 10.05
C LEU A 40 -2.96 12.44 10.53
N GLU A 41 -2.30 13.59 10.71
CA GLU A 41 -0.90 13.62 11.16
C GLU A 41 -0.78 13.08 12.59
N ASN A 42 -1.62 13.56 13.51
CA ASN A 42 -1.70 13.05 14.87
C ASN A 42 -2.08 11.56 14.92
N TRP A 43 -3.03 11.14 14.08
CA TRP A 43 -3.39 9.73 13.97
C TRP A 43 -2.21 8.86 13.52
N CYS A 44 -1.43 9.32 12.55
CA CYS A 44 -0.24 8.60 12.08
C CYS A 44 0.79 8.41 13.19
N VAL A 45 1.02 9.42 14.04
CA VAL A 45 1.89 9.28 15.21
C VAL A 45 1.35 8.21 16.17
N LYS A 46 0.06 8.30 16.54
CA LYS A 46 -0.58 7.36 17.47
C LYS A 46 -0.59 5.91 16.98
N HIS A 47 -0.70 5.70 15.67
CA HIS A 47 -0.76 4.37 15.06
C HIS A 47 0.56 3.90 14.43
N ASN A 48 1.66 4.60 14.69
CA ASN A 48 2.99 4.32 14.14
C ASN A 48 3.01 4.23 12.59
N ARG A 49 2.18 5.03 11.91
CA ARG A 49 2.06 5.13 10.45
C ARG A 49 2.86 6.29 9.89
N ARG A 50 4.17 6.33 10.22
CA ARG A 50 5.11 7.37 9.73
C ARG A 50 5.32 7.34 8.21
N ASP A 51 4.95 6.24 7.55
CA ASP A 51 4.98 6.10 6.10
C ASP A 51 4.04 7.08 5.39
N LEU A 52 2.88 7.39 5.97
CA LEU A 52 1.86 8.19 5.28
C LEU A 52 2.26 9.66 5.11
N PRO A 53 2.74 10.39 6.14
CA PRO A 53 3.24 11.75 5.94
C PRO A 53 4.43 11.81 4.97
N LEU A 54 5.32 10.79 5.00
CA LEU A 54 6.45 10.71 4.07
C LEU A 54 6.00 10.50 2.63
N GLU A 55 4.95 9.72 2.41
CA GLU A 55 4.38 9.52 1.09
C GLU A 55 3.40 10.62 0.66
N TRP A 56 3.22 11.68 1.46
CA TRP A 56 2.38 12.82 1.07
C TRP A 56 3.05 13.60 -0.06
N ASP A 57 2.35 13.76 -1.18
CA ASP A 57 2.91 14.45 -2.34
C ASP A 57 2.82 15.98 -2.18
N ALA A 58 3.86 16.69 -2.64
CA ALA A 58 3.88 18.15 -2.69
C ALA A 58 2.82 18.75 -3.64
N LYS A 59 2.22 17.93 -4.53
CA LYS A 59 1.10 18.31 -5.40
C LYS A 59 -0.23 18.56 -4.65
N ASN A 60 -0.30 18.25 -3.35
CA ASN A 60 -1.51 18.48 -2.57
C ASN A 60 -1.53 19.91 -2.03
N ASP A 61 -2.67 20.58 -2.13
CA ASP A 61 -2.84 21.95 -1.64
C ASP A 61 -2.84 22.04 -0.11
N LYS A 62 -3.17 20.93 0.57
CA LYS A 62 -3.34 20.86 2.02
C LYS A 62 -2.41 19.83 2.63
N SER A 63 -2.02 20.10 3.87
CA SER A 63 -1.21 19.21 4.69
C SER A 63 -2.03 18.01 5.22
N PRO A 64 -1.38 16.90 5.62
CA PRO A 64 -2.06 15.80 6.31
C PRO A 64 -2.87 16.28 7.53
N SER A 65 -2.36 17.27 8.27
CA SER A 65 -3.01 17.81 9.48
C SER A 65 -4.37 18.48 9.26
N GLU A 66 -4.76 18.69 8.01
CA GLU A 66 -6.05 19.29 7.62
C GLU A 66 -7.11 18.25 7.25
N TYR A 67 -6.78 16.96 7.30
CA TYR A 67 -7.69 15.87 6.97
C TYR A 67 -7.94 14.94 8.14
N PHE A 68 -9.09 14.28 8.14
CA PHE A 68 -9.32 13.12 8.99
C PHE A 68 -8.58 11.88 8.46
N PRO A 69 -8.12 10.97 9.34
CA PRO A 69 -7.42 9.75 8.92
C PRO A 69 -8.27 8.84 8.03
N HIS A 70 -9.60 8.82 8.16
CA HIS A 70 -10.48 7.94 7.35
C HIS A 70 -11.30 8.71 6.31
N SER A 71 -10.71 9.78 5.80
CA SER A 71 -11.36 10.66 4.85
C SER A 71 -11.48 10.01 3.46
N ASP A 72 -12.62 10.22 2.80
CA ASP A 72 -12.85 9.85 1.40
C ASP A 72 -12.16 10.79 0.40
N HIS A 73 -11.52 11.86 0.87
CA HIS A 73 -10.75 12.76 0.01
C HIS A 73 -9.64 12.00 -0.73
N LYS A 74 -9.61 12.17 -2.06
CA LYS A 74 -8.53 11.67 -2.90
C LYS A 74 -7.40 12.70 -2.95
N VAL A 75 -6.24 12.30 -2.46
CA VAL A 75 -5.01 13.10 -2.45
C VAL A 75 -3.93 12.38 -3.23
N TRP A 76 -2.91 13.12 -3.66
CA TRP A 76 -1.72 12.57 -4.30
C TRP A 76 -0.78 11.96 -3.27
N TRP A 77 -0.30 10.77 -3.58
CA TRP A 77 0.72 10.05 -2.81
C TRP A 77 1.93 9.82 -3.69
N LYS A 78 3.14 9.85 -3.11
CA LYS A 78 4.41 9.53 -3.76
C LYS A 78 5.10 8.41 -3.03
N CYS A 79 5.39 7.32 -3.72
CA CYS A 79 5.97 6.14 -3.09
C CYS A 79 7.42 6.42 -2.75
N GLN A 80 7.81 6.22 -1.49
CA GLN A 80 9.21 6.35 -1.06
C GLN A 80 10.13 5.30 -1.68
N LYS A 81 9.59 4.14 -2.09
CA LYS A 81 10.38 3.03 -2.65
C LYS A 81 10.68 3.17 -4.14
N CYS A 82 9.71 3.64 -4.92
CA CYS A 82 9.83 3.65 -6.39
C CYS A 82 9.53 5.01 -7.05
N GLY A 83 9.22 6.04 -6.26
CA GLY A 83 8.91 7.39 -6.74
C GLY A 83 7.57 7.52 -7.49
N TYR A 84 6.82 6.42 -7.67
CA TYR A 84 5.54 6.45 -8.38
C TYR A 84 4.54 7.34 -7.63
N GLN A 85 3.88 8.22 -8.38
CA GLN A 85 2.85 9.12 -7.87
C GLN A 85 1.47 8.62 -8.26
N TRP A 86 0.51 8.62 -7.34
CA TRP A 86 -0.86 8.19 -7.62
C TRP A 86 -1.89 8.91 -6.75
N LYS A 87 -3.13 8.99 -7.22
CA LYS A 87 -4.26 9.46 -6.41
C LYS A 87 -4.92 8.29 -5.68
N ALA A 88 -5.16 8.44 -4.39
CA ALA A 88 -5.95 7.50 -3.60
C ALA A 88 -6.68 8.21 -2.47
N LYS A 89 -7.80 7.62 -2.03
CA LYS A 89 -8.49 8.06 -0.82
C LYS A 89 -7.56 7.94 0.39
N ILE A 90 -7.62 8.88 1.32
CA ILE A 90 -6.90 8.77 2.59
C ILE A 90 -7.32 7.50 3.32
N ASP A 91 -8.61 7.17 3.30
CA ASP A 91 -9.13 5.95 3.90
C ASP A 91 -8.49 4.65 3.37
N ASN A 92 -8.21 4.58 2.07
CA ASN A 92 -7.54 3.42 1.49
C ASN A 92 -6.16 3.21 2.10
N ARG A 93 -5.46 4.30 2.44
CA ARG A 93 -4.10 4.26 3.00
C ARG A 93 -4.08 4.00 4.50
N THR A 94 -5.09 4.48 5.22
CA THR A 94 -5.19 4.34 6.68
C THR A 94 -5.88 3.05 7.08
N ARG A 95 -7.17 2.87 6.74
CA ARG A 95 -8.00 1.74 7.18
C ARG A 95 -7.75 0.48 6.37
N MET A 96 -7.62 0.60 5.05
CA MET A 96 -7.41 -0.56 4.18
C MET A 96 -5.93 -0.93 4.05
N HIS A 97 -5.02 -0.12 4.60
CA HIS A 97 -3.57 -0.31 4.53
C HIS A 97 -3.04 -0.50 3.10
N ALA A 98 -3.74 0.01 2.09
CA ALA A 98 -3.32 -0.09 0.70
C ALA A 98 -2.04 0.72 0.49
N GLY A 99 -1.04 0.10 -0.14
CA GLY A 99 0.25 0.72 -0.47
C GLY A 99 0.32 1.27 -1.89
N CYS A 100 1.54 1.50 -2.37
CA CYS A 100 1.78 1.87 -3.75
C CYS A 100 1.31 0.77 -4.71
N PRO A 101 0.42 1.06 -5.68
CA PRO A 101 -0.09 0.04 -6.60
C PRO A 101 1.01 -0.50 -7.52
N LYS A 102 1.98 0.33 -7.93
CA LYS A 102 3.11 -0.12 -8.75
C LYS A 102 3.99 -1.11 -8.00
N CYS A 103 4.30 -0.85 -6.73
CA CYS A 103 5.03 -1.79 -5.88
C CYS A 103 4.23 -3.07 -5.62
N GLY A 104 2.92 -2.95 -5.37
CA GLY A 104 2.05 -4.11 -5.16
C GLY A 104 1.98 -5.03 -6.39
N ILE A 105 1.83 -4.47 -7.59
CA ILE A 105 1.88 -5.24 -8.84
C ILE A 105 3.23 -5.92 -9.01
N LYS A 106 4.34 -5.19 -8.75
CA LYS A 106 5.69 -5.75 -8.82
C LYS A 106 5.86 -6.92 -7.86
N SER A 107 5.49 -6.76 -6.59
CA SER A 107 5.61 -7.83 -5.58
C SER A 107 4.74 -9.04 -5.92
N ILE A 108 3.52 -8.84 -6.43
CA ILE A 108 2.67 -9.92 -6.94
C ILE A 108 3.36 -10.65 -8.10
N SER A 109 3.93 -9.91 -9.06
CA SER A 109 4.62 -10.51 -10.20
C SER A 109 5.85 -11.32 -9.76
N GLU A 110 6.60 -10.83 -8.77
CA GLU A 110 7.78 -11.48 -8.20
C GLU A 110 7.40 -12.74 -7.41
N SER A 111 6.31 -12.70 -6.63
CA SER A 111 5.81 -13.86 -5.89
C SER A 111 5.37 -15.03 -6.78
N LYS A 112 5.02 -14.75 -8.04
CA LYS A 112 4.64 -15.77 -9.03
C LYS A 112 5.84 -16.39 -9.76
N LEU A 113 7.04 -15.84 -9.60
CA LEU A 113 8.23 -16.39 -10.24
C LEU A 113 8.50 -17.79 -9.68
N LYS A 114 8.87 -18.71 -10.58
CA LYS A 114 9.28 -20.07 -10.23
C LYS A 114 10.78 -20.17 -10.49
N PRO A 115 11.64 -19.97 -9.48
CA PRO A 115 13.06 -20.08 -9.67
C PRO A 115 13.43 -21.51 -10.07
N VAL A 116 14.43 -21.66 -10.91
CA VAL A 116 14.87 -22.96 -11.44
C VAL A 116 16.37 -23.12 -11.29
N ILE A 117 16.81 -24.37 -11.17
CA ILE A 117 18.21 -24.76 -11.13
C ILE A 117 18.50 -25.73 -12.27
N ASN A 118 19.62 -25.53 -12.94
CA ASN A 118 20.23 -26.55 -13.79
C ASN A 118 21.02 -27.51 -12.90
N LEU A 119 20.64 -28.78 -12.87
CA LEU A 119 21.21 -29.76 -11.95
C LEU A 119 22.63 -30.20 -12.36
N ASP A 120 22.98 -30.07 -13.64
CA ASP A 120 24.30 -30.44 -14.15
C ASP A 120 25.30 -29.29 -13.94
N THR A 121 24.93 -28.05 -14.31
CA THR A 121 25.82 -26.87 -14.14
C THR A 121 25.76 -26.23 -12.75
N LYS A 122 24.77 -26.61 -11.94
CA LYS A 122 24.45 -26.01 -10.62
C LYS A 122 24.04 -24.53 -10.67
N GLU A 123 23.85 -23.96 -11.85
CA GLU A 123 23.41 -22.57 -12.00
C GLU A 123 21.95 -22.39 -11.60
N LYS A 124 21.69 -21.34 -10.82
CA LYS A 124 20.35 -20.97 -10.34
C LYS A 124 19.85 -19.74 -11.09
N TYR A 125 18.57 -19.76 -11.41
CA TYR A 125 17.89 -18.71 -12.16
C TYR A 125 16.64 -18.27 -11.42
N ALA A 126 16.46 -16.95 -11.30
CA ALA A 126 15.31 -16.36 -10.60
C ALA A 126 13.96 -16.72 -11.23
N SER A 127 13.93 -17.09 -12.53
CA SER A 127 12.74 -17.60 -13.20
C SER A 127 13.07 -18.38 -14.46
N LEU A 128 12.09 -19.12 -14.96
CA LEU A 128 12.12 -19.77 -16.29
C LEU A 128 12.48 -18.82 -17.43
N THR A 129 12.00 -17.56 -17.40
CA THR A 129 12.32 -16.56 -18.42
C THR A 129 13.78 -16.12 -18.35
N VAL A 130 14.33 -16.02 -17.14
CA VAL A 130 15.75 -15.68 -16.95
C VAL A 130 16.64 -16.83 -17.42
N ALA A 131 16.28 -18.08 -17.11
CA ALA A 131 16.98 -19.25 -17.60
C ALA A 131 17.01 -19.30 -19.13
N GLN A 132 15.86 -19.15 -19.80
CA GLN A 132 15.79 -19.10 -21.26
C GLN A 132 16.67 -18.00 -21.87
N LYS A 133 16.66 -16.79 -21.30
CA LYS A 133 17.48 -15.68 -21.81
C LYS A 133 18.98 -15.97 -21.69
N LYS A 134 19.40 -16.65 -20.63
CA LYS A 134 20.82 -16.94 -20.39
C LYS A 134 21.32 -18.15 -21.19
N THR A 135 20.51 -19.21 -21.27
CA THR A 135 20.92 -20.48 -21.89
C THR A 135 20.44 -20.64 -23.34
N GLY A 136 19.51 -19.80 -23.80
CA GLY A 136 18.84 -19.96 -25.10
C GLY A 136 17.81 -21.09 -25.14
N ILE A 137 17.71 -21.91 -24.08
CA ILE A 137 16.82 -23.07 -24.04
C ILE A 137 15.38 -22.62 -23.81
N ASN A 138 14.45 -23.15 -24.61
CA ASN A 138 13.04 -22.83 -24.53
C ASN A 138 12.48 -23.07 -23.10
N LYS A 139 11.88 -22.03 -22.49
CA LYS A 139 11.38 -22.10 -21.11
C LYS A 139 10.28 -23.14 -20.91
N GLN A 140 9.46 -23.43 -21.92
CA GLN A 140 8.42 -24.47 -21.83
C GLN A 140 9.06 -25.86 -21.73
N CYS A 141 10.16 -26.13 -22.43
CA CYS A 141 10.92 -27.38 -22.30
C CYS A 141 11.54 -27.50 -20.91
N ILE A 142 12.22 -26.45 -20.43
CA ILE A 142 12.76 -26.40 -19.05
C ILE A 142 11.64 -26.70 -18.04
N SER A 143 10.48 -26.05 -18.23
CA SER A 143 9.32 -26.23 -17.37
C SER A 143 8.71 -27.64 -17.45
N ALA A 144 8.80 -28.32 -18.61
CA ALA A 144 8.35 -29.70 -18.78
C ALA A 144 9.28 -30.67 -18.03
N VAL A 145 10.59 -30.44 -18.08
CA VAL A 145 11.59 -31.21 -17.32
C VAL A 145 11.37 -31.07 -15.82
N CYS A 146 11.23 -29.84 -15.31
CA CYS A 146 10.98 -29.61 -13.88
C CYS A 146 9.68 -30.28 -13.36
N ARG A 147 8.73 -30.61 -14.25
CA ARG A 147 7.48 -31.32 -13.91
C ARG A 147 7.52 -32.82 -14.21
N GLY A 148 8.65 -33.37 -14.64
CA GLY A 148 8.80 -34.77 -15.00
C GLY A 148 8.14 -35.17 -16.33
N LYS A 149 7.72 -34.22 -17.17
CA LYS A 149 7.12 -34.49 -18.49
C LYS A 149 8.16 -34.75 -19.58
N GLN A 150 9.38 -34.26 -19.39
CA GLN A 150 10.52 -34.47 -20.28
C GLN A 150 11.74 -34.86 -19.44
N LYS A 151 12.68 -35.63 -20.02
CA LYS A 151 13.90 -36.05 -19.32
C LYS A 151 14.92 -34.90 -19.21
N THR A 152 15.15 -34.19 -20.33
CA THR A 152 16.14 -33.11 -20.43
C THR A 152 15.63 -31.97 -21.30
N ALA A 153 16.21 -30.78 -21.12
CA ALA A 153 16.00 -29.61 -21.98
C ALA A 153 17.36 -28.98 -22.27
N GLY A 154 17.70 -28.89 -23.57
CA GLY A 154 19.04 -28.46 -24.01
C GLY A 154 20.16 -29.34 -23.48
N HIS A 155 19.93 -30.66 -23.41
CA HIS A 155 20.84 -31.66 -22.83
C HIS A 155 21.07 -31.57 -21.31
N TYR A 156 20.34 -30.70 -20.60
CA TYR A 156 20.44 -30.53 -19.15
C TYR A 156 19.19 -31.02 -18.41
N HIS A 157 19.39 -31.38 -17.14
CA HIS A 157 18.37 -31.67 -16.14
C HIS A 157 18.01 -30.42 -15.34
N TRP A 158 16.72 -30.24 -15.09
CA TRP A 158 16.20 -29.01 -14.47
C TRP A 158 15.25 -29.33 -13.32
N ALA A 159 15.31 -28.52 -12.27
CA ALA A 159 14.38 -28.60 -11.15
C ALA A 159 13.87 -27.21 -10.74
N PHE A 160 12.65 -27.13 -10.21
CA PHE A 160 12.19 -25.93 -9.52
C PHE A 160 12.89 -25.83 -8.16
N ILE A 161 13.36 -24.64 -7.82
CA ILE A 161 13.87 -24.36 -6.48
C ILE A 161 12.65 -24.16 -5.58
N GLN A 162 12.55 -24.95 -4.51
CA GLN A 162 11.53 -24.74 -3.48
C GLN A 162 11.90 -23.49 -2.68
N VAL A 163 11.03 -22.48 -2.74
CA VAL A 163 11.13 -21.32 -1.86
C VAL A 163 10.48 -21.73 -0.55
N LYS A 164 11.26 -21.82 0.53
CA LYS A 164 10.76 -22.04 1.90
C LYS A 164 10.04 -20.80 2.41
#